data_AF-A0A371KWU5-F1
#
_entry.id   AF-A0A371KWU5-F1
#
_cell.length_a   1.000
_cell.length_b   1.000
_cell.length_c   1.000
_cell.angle_alpha   90.00
_cell.angle_beta   90.00
_cell.angle_gamma   90.00
#
_symmetry.space_group_name_H-M   'P 1'
#
loop_
_entity.id
_entity.type
_entity.pdbx_description
1 polymer ?
#
loop_
_entity_poly.entity_id
_entity_poly.type
_entity_poly.pdbx_seq_one_letter_code
_entity_poly.pdbx_strand_id
1 'polypeptide(L)'
;MDDTRRASPLERLVEAAETRTDDEVSDSLGELLTASPEDRKRALRELRRLADDRPTAFESFLPAVTPFLTDDERAVRLLTAKALVAVAEADPDAVAPAVSALAERLADEDEFYYVRARSAEALGYVALDHPDAVASPAVLADLRVGLSFDEPEVKQKLAKALECVALGDPGRLRHRVSALAEHLDDGDELVRYHLCTAIAGVGCDSPDSLAAVRGALSARLVDENAFVRGRAAEALGLLAGERGDRRDHGESVAVPDSALGAESDEAAAFVAERVGFLRASMEGDTAAAASTVEDVGTLAGVRRTTADAVTEITSPDAEGVCPHCGIDLPEGAPPMCPSCGAPY
;
A
#
# COMPACT_ATOMS: atom_id res chain seq x y z
N MET A 1 27.39 -34.41 25.56
CA MET A 1 28.51 -33.78 24.84
C MET A 1 27.85 -32.92 23.78
N ASP A 2 28.10 -31.61 23.85
CA ASP A 2 27.47 -30.53 23.06
C ASP A 2 27.63 -30.76 21.56
N ASP A 3 26.54 -31.12 20.86
CA ASP A 3 26.50 -31.20 19.39
C ASP A 3 26.11 -29.85 18.76
N THR A 4 25.52 -28.94 19.54
CA THR A 4 25.12 -27.57 19.14
C THR A 4 26.31 -26.68 18.77
N ARG A 5 27.53 -26.97 19.27
CA ARG A 5 28.74 -26.20 18.91
C ARG A 5 29.32 -26.54 17.54
N ARG A 6 28.77 -27.51 16.80
CA ARG A 6 29.19 -27.85 15.42
C ARG A 6 28.23 -27.37 14.33
N ALA A 7 27.01 -27.01 14.69
CA ALA A 7 26.04 -26.46 13.76
C ALA A 7 26.50 -25.09 13.25
N SER A 8 26.41 -24.87 11.94
CA SER A 8 26.64 -23.57 11.31
C SER A 8 25.66 -22.52 11.85
N PRO A 9 25.97 -21.21 11.78
CA PRO A 9 25.06 -20.15 12.22
C PRO A 9 23.67 -20.26 11.59
N LEU A 10 23.59 -20.73 10.35
CA LEU A 10 22.31 -21.00 9.70
C LEU A 10 21.54 -22.17 10.32
N GLU A 11 22.21 -23.30 10.57
CA GLU A 11 21.53 -24.47 11.16
C GLU A 11 20.98 -24.12 12.54
N ARG A 12 21.74 -23.34 13.32
CA ARG A 12 21.27 -22.83 14.62
C ARG A 12 20.13 -21.82 14.46
N LEU A 13 20.18 -20.93 13.47
CA LEU A 13 19.09 -20.00 13.18
C LEU A 13 17.78 -20.74 12.87
N VAL A 14 17.83 -21.77 12.03
CA VAL A 14 16.66 -22.56 11.65
C VAL A 14 16.10 -23.31 12.85
N GLU A 15 16.96 -23.98 13.63
CA GLU A 15 16.56 -24.69 14.84
C GLU A 15 15.99 -23.74 15.91
N ALA A 16 16.60 -22.57 16.11
CA ALA A 16 16.15 -21.57 17.07
C ALA A 16 14.82 -20.92 16.65
N ALA A 17 14.61 -20.68 15.35
CA ALA A 17 13.34 -20.20 14.79
C ALA A 17 12.19 -21.22 14.97
N GLU A 18 12.51 -22.52 14.89
CA GLU A 18 11.56 -23.60 15.15
C GLU A 18 11.26 -23.76 16.65
N THR A 19 12.28 -23.64 17.51
CA THR A 19 12.18 -23.88 18.96
C THR A 19 11.90 -22.64 19.81
N ARG A 20 11.88 -21.44 19.19
CA ARG A 20 11.57 -20.13 19.80
C ARG A 20 12.57 -19.68 20.87
N THR A 21 13.85 -19.79 20.55
CA THR A 21 14.95 -19.30 21.40
C THR A 21 15.49 -17.97 20.86
N ASP A 22 14.78 -16.88 21.12
CA ASP A 22 15.02 -15.56 20.51
C ASP A 22 16.44 -15.00 20.73
N ASP A 23 17.05 -15.27 21.88
CA ASP A 23 18.45 -14.91 22.15
C ASP A 23 19.41 -15.68 21.22
N GLU A 24 19.16 -16.97 20.97
CA GLU A 24 19.97 -17.79 20.08
C GLU A 24 19.78 -17.40 18.60
N VAL A 25 18.56 -16.95 18.23
CA VAL A 25 18.28 -16.35 16.91
C VAL A 25 19.13 -15.09 16.72
N SER A 26 19.12 -14.19 17.70
CA SER A 26 19.86 -12.93 17.65
C SER A 26 21.38 -13.15 17.58
N ASP A 27 21.93 -14.06 18.38
CA ASP A 27 23.34 -14.43 18.34
C ASP A 27 23.73 -15.02 16.98
N SER A 28 22.90 -15.91 16.44
CA SER A 28 23.13 -16.52 15.12
C SER A 28 23.09 -15.48 13.99
N LEU A 29 22.20 -14.49 14.07
CA LEU A 29 22.14 -13.38 13.13
C LEU A 29 23.38 -12.49 13.21
N GLY A 30 23.90 -12.24 14.42
CA GLY A 30 25.14 -11.50 14.61
C GLY A 30 26.34 -12.18 13.93
N GLU A 31 26.45 -13.51 14.05
CA GLU A 31 27.50 -14.27 13.35
C GLU A 31 27.32 -14.24 11.83
N LEU A 32 26.07 -14.33 11.35
CA LEU A 32 25.74 -14.32 9.93
C LEU A 32 26.16 -13.03 9.21
N LEU A 33 26.23 -11.89 9.89
CA LEU A 33 26.71 -10.63 9.29
C LEU A 33 28.12 -10.75 8.68
N THR A 34 28.94 -11.65 9.21
CA THR A 34 30.31 -11.91 8.74
C THR A 34 30.45 -13.18 7.90
N ALA A 35 29.35 -13.93 7.73
CA ALA A 35 29.32 -15.17 6.96
C ALA A 35 29.38 -14.92 5.45
N SER A 36 29.46 -15.99 4.65
CA SER A 36 29.48 -15.86 3.19
C SER A 36 28.16 -15.24 2.66
N PRO A 37 28.19 -14.53 1.51
CA PRO A 37 26.98 -14.06 0.84
C PRO A 37 25.91 -15.13 0.65
N GLU A 38 26.30 -16.38 0.35
CA GLU A 38 25.34 -17.47 0.14
C GLU A 38 24.67 -17.90 1.45
N ASP A 39 25.42 -17.94 2.55
CA ASP A 39 24.87 -18.26 3.87
C ASP A 39 23.91 -17.17 4.35
N ARG A 40 24.25 -15.89 4.16
CA ARG A 40 23.35 -14.76 4.47
C ARG A 40 22.05 -14.84 3.66
N LYS A 41 22.14 -15.06 2.34
CA LYS A 41 20.95 -15.23 1.48
C LYS A 41 20.10 -16.42 1.91
N ARG A 42 20.72 -17.54 2.26
CA ARG A 42 20.00 -18.75 2.72
C ARG A 42 19.28 -18.49 4.04
N ALA A 43 19.95 -17.88 5.01
CA ALA A 43 19.35 -17.47 6.28
C ALA A 43 18.16 -16.54 6.09
N LEU A 44 18.29 -15.50 5.26
CA LEU A 44 17.20 -14.56 5.07
C LEU A 44 16.02 -15.12 4.27
N ARG A 45 16.22 -16.16 3.45
CA ARG A 45 15.11 -16.88 2.85
C ARG A 45 14.29 -17.64 3.90
N GLU A 46 14.95 -18.25 4.88
CA GLU A 46 14.25 -18.93 5.98
C GLU A 46 13.56 -17.94 6.91
N LEU A 47 14.20 -16.82 7.25
CA LEU A 47 13.54 -15.74 7.99
C LEU A 47 12.34 -15.18 7.23
N ARG A 48 12.45 -14.98 5.92
CA ARG A 48 11.29 -14.54 5.14
C ARG A 48 10.12 -15.52 5.25
N ARG A 49 10.36 -16.83 5.14
CA ARG A 49 9.29 -17.84 5.33
C ARG A 49 8.71 -17.77 6.73
N LEU A 50 9.55 -17.62 7.75
CA LEU A 50 9.09 -17.43 9.12
C LEU A 50 8.22 -16.18 9.26
N ALA A 51 8.57 -15.08 8.58
CA ALA A 51 7.78 -13.85 8.60
C ALA A 51 6.43 -14.04 7.87
N ASP A 52 6.42 -14.78 6.76
CA ASP A 52 5.19 -15.12 6.03
C ASP A 52 4.27 -16.03 6.87
N ASP A 53 4.83 -16.99 7.63
CA ASP A 53 4.06 -17.97 8.43
C ASP A 53 3.68 -17.47 9.84
N ARG A 54 4.58 -16.71 10.49
CA ARG A 54 4.54 -16.31 11.91
C ARG A 54 5.18 -14.92 12.11
N PRO A 55 4.60 -13.84 11.54
CA PRO A 55 5.21 -12.51 11.56
C PRO A 55 5.41 -11.96 12.98
N THR A 56 4.52 -12.27 13.93
CA THR A 56 4.61 -11.82 15.33
C THR A 56 5.75 -12.48 16.12
N ALA A 57 6.45 -13.47 15.55
CA ALA A 57 7.62 -14.07 16.20
C ALA A 57 8.85 -13.16 16.18
N PHE A 58 8.84 -12.09 15.38
CA PHE A 58 10.02 -11.26 15.09
C PHE A 58 10.29 -10.16 16.13
N GLU A 59 9.34 -9.86 17.03
CA GLU A 59 9.40 -8.73 17.99
C GLU A 59 10.74 -8.63 18.72
N SER A 60 11.23 -9.76 19.23
CA SER A 60 12.42 -9.84 20.10
C SER A 60 13.76 -9.78 19.36
N PHE A 61 13.81 -10.14 18.07
CA PHE A 61 15.06 -10.24 17.31
C PHE A 61 15.11 -9.36 16.05
N LEU A 62 14.10 -8.53 15.78
CA LEU A 62 14.15 -7.55 14.69
C LEU A 62 15.36 -6.62 14.69
N PRO A 63 15.85 -6.14 15.85
CA PRO A 63 17.08 -5.36 15.90
C PRO A 63 18.29 -6.10 15.29
N ALA A 64 18.32 -7.44 15.34
CA ALA A 64 19.37 -8.25 14.73
C ALA A 64 19.15 -8.49 13.22
N VAL A 65 17.92 -8.32 12.72
CA VAL A 65 17.58 -8.42 11.28
C VAL A 65 17.86 -7.11 10.54
N THR A 66 17.65 -5.96 11.20
CA THR A 66 17.77 -4.61 10.61
C THR A 66 19.12 -4.34 9.91
N PRO A 67 20.29 -4.75 10.44
CA PRO A 67 21.58 -4.50 9.79
C PRO A 67 21.72 -5.13 8.38
N PHE A 68 20.93 -6.15 8.06
CA PHE A 68 20.95 -6.74 6.72
C PHE A 68 20.27 -5.86 5.65
N LEU A 69 19.64 -4.74 6.03
CA LEU A 69 19.16 -3.72 5.08
C LEU A 69 20.30 -2.94 4.44
N THR A 70 21.50 -2.92 5.03
CA THR A 70 22.70 -2.25 4.50
C THR A 70 23.74 -3.23 3.96
N ASP A 71 23.37 -4.50 3.75
CA ASP A 71 24.31 -5.52 3.25
C ASP A 71 24.84 -5.16 1.86
N ASP A 72 26.11 -5.46 1.58
CA ASP A 72 26.73 -5.23 0.26
C ASP A 72 25.97 -5.96 -0.86
N GLU A 73 25.36 -7.11 -0.55
CA GLU A 73 24.62 -7.93 -1.48
C GLU A 73 23.16 -7.48 -1.61
N ARG A 74 22.81 -6.94 -2.78
CA ARG A 74 21.44 -6.54 -3.14
C ARG A 74 20.38 -7.61 -2.81
N ALA A 75 20.70 -8.88 -3.04
CA ALA A 75 19.77 -9.98 -2.77
C ALA A 75 19.48 -10.14 -1.27
N VAL A 76 20.47 -9.88 -0.41
CA VAL A 76 20.30 -9.88 1.04
C VAL A 76 19.40 -8.72 1.44
N ARG A 77 19.72 -7.48 1.02
CA ARG A 77 18.88 -6.30 1.28
C ARG A 77 17.41 -6.49 0.89
N LEU A 78 17.17 -7.06 -0.29
CA LEU A 78 15.82 -7.34 -0.78
C LEU A 78 15.08 -8.39 0.07
N LEU A 79 15.75 -9.46 0.48
CA LEU A 79 15.14 -10.47 1.36
C LEU A 79 14.81 -9.88 2.73
N THR A 80 15.69 -9.04 3.29
CA THR A 80 15.45 -8.30 4.53
C THR A 80 14.21 -7.42 4.42
N ALA A 81 14.15 -6.56 3.40
CA ALA A 81 13.01 -5.67 3.18
C ALA A 81 11.70 -6.45 2.98
N LYS A 82 11.74 -7.60 2.29
CA LYS A 82 10.56 -8.47 2.12
C LYS A 82 10.08 -9.06 3.45
N ALA A 83 10.99 -9.53 4.30
CA ALA A 83 10.63 -10.03 5.63
C ALA A 83 10.03 -8.92 6.49
N LEU A 84 10.62 -7.71 6.47
CA LEU A 84 10.09 -6.56 7.22
C LEU A 84 8.71 -6.12 6.74
N VAL A 85 8.37 -6.27 5.45
CA VAL A 85 7.00 -6.03 4.99
C VAL A 85 6.02 -7.02 5.63
N ALA A 86 6.33 -8.32 5.63
CA ALA A 86 5.44 -9.33 6.21
C ALA A 86 5.26 -9.12 7.72
N VAL A 87 6.33 -8.73 8.43
CA VAL A 87 6.22 -8.37 9.85
C VAL A 87 5.42 -7.09 10.03
N ALA A 88 5.69 -6.03 9.28
CA ALA A 88 4.99 -4.75 9.42
C ALA A 88 3.49 -4.86 9.13
N GLU A 89 3.09 -5.73 8.19
CA GLU A 89 1.67 -5.95 7.87
C GLU A 89 0.89 -6.57 9.04
N ALA A 90 1.53 -7.42 9.85
CA ALA A 90 0.89 -8.08 10.98
C ALA A 90 1.17 -7.43 12.34
N ASP A 91 2.32 -6.76 12.48
CA ASP A 91 2.82 -6.15 13.71
C ASP A 91 3.67 -4.89 13.39
N PRO A 92 3.00 -3.74 13.13
CA PRO A 92 3.66 -2.45 12.93
C PRO A 92 4.58 -2.02 14.08
N ASP A 93 4.22 -2.33 15.32
CA ASP A 93 4.99 -1.95 16.53
C ASP A 93 6.40 -2.54 16.48
N ALA A 94 6.51 -3.82 16.09
CA ALA A 94 7.78 -4.52 16.00
C ALA A 94 8.74 -3.85 15.00
N VAL A 95 8.23 -3.32 13.88
CA VAL A 95 9.05 -2.73 12.80
C VAL A 95 9.37 -1.24 13.03
N ALA A 96 8.69 -0.56 13.96
CA ALA A 96 8.93 0.86 14.26
C ALA A 96 10.42 1.23 14.49
N PRO A 97 11.26 0.41 15.17
CA PRO A 97 12.69 0.69 15.30
C PRO A 97 13.49 0.67 13.98
N ALA A 98 13.00 -0.03 12.95
CA ALA A 98 13.66 -0.15 11.65
C ALA A 98 13.28 0.97 10.66
N VAL A 99 12.35 1.88 11.02
CA VAL A 99 11.85 2.95 10.14
C VAL A 99 12.97 3.80 9.54
N SER A 100 13.99 4.18 10.33
CA SER A 100 15.10 4.98 9.82
C SER A 100 15.89 4.23 8.73
N ALA A 101 16.16 2.93 8.93
CA ALA A 101 16.92 2.13 7.97
C ALA A 101 16.12 1.87 6.68
N LEU A 102 14.79 1.69 6.79
CA LEU A 102 13.89 1.56 5.64
C LEU A 102 13.79 2.89 4.87
N ALA A 103 13.71 4.03 5.57
CA ALA A 103 13.71 5.36 4.96
C ALA A 103 15.01 5.65 4.21
N GLU A 104 16.16 5.27 4.76
CA GLU A 104 17.45 5.37 4.06
C GLU A 104 17.50 4.53 2.79
N ARG A 105 16.89 3.34 2.78
CA ARG A 105 16.79 2.52 1.56
C ARG A 105 15.86 3.14 0.54
N LEU A 106 14.75 3.73 0.95
CA LEU A 106 13.82 4.45 0.06
C LEU A 106 14.51 5.64 -0.64
N ALA A 107 15.29 6.41 0.11
CA ALA A 107 15.93 7.64 -0.34
C ALA A 107 17.20 7.44 -1.19
N ASP A 108 17.72 6.21 -1.27
CA ASP A 108 18.93 5.88 -2.00
C ASP A 108 18.64 5.77 -3.51
N GLU A 109 18.98 6.79 -4.29
CA GLU A 109 18.76 6.82 -5.75
C GLU A 109 19.53 5.72 -6.51
N ASP A 110 20.63 5.22 -5.95
CA ASP A 110 21.44 4.14 -6.54
C ASP A 110 20.93 2.74 -6.11
N GLU A 111 19.98 2.68 -5.18
CA GLU A 111 19.43 1.41 -4.70
C GLU A 111 18.55 0.74 -5.75
N PHE A 112 18.59 -0.59 -5.74
CA PHE A 112 17.73 -1.39 -6.57
C PHE A 112 16.26 -1.10 -6.30
N TYR A 113 15.54 -0.74 -7.35
CA TYR A 113 14.15 -0.29 -7.30
C TYR A 113 13.22 -1.22 -6.50
N TYR A 114 13.39 -2.55 -6.55
CA TYR A 114 12.58 -3.45 -5.72
C TYR A 114 12.87 -3.36 -4.21
N VAL A 115 14.10 -3.04 -3.80
CA VAL A 115 14.41 -2.80 -2.37
C VAL A 115 13.70 -1.53 -1.90
N ARG A 116 13.73 -0.48 -2.73
CA ARG A 116 13.01 0.78 -2.48
C ARG A 116 11.50 0.57 -2.39
N ALA A 117 10.93 -0.17 -3.34
CA ALA A 117 9.50 -0.51 -3.34
C ALA A 117 9.09 -1.26 -2.06
N ARG A 118 9.87 -2.28 -1.64
CA ARG A 118 9.57 -3.02 -0.40
C ARG A 118 9.82 -2.20 0.87
N SER A 119 10.78 -1.27 0.83
CA SER A 119 11.01 -0.35 1.95
C SER A 119 9.84 0.63 2.09
N ALA A 120 9.35 1.21 0.99
CA ALA A 120 8.15 2.04 0.98
C ALA A 120 6.93 1.28 1.50
N GLU A 121 6.74 0.04 1.06
CA GLU A 121 5.62 -0.78 1.50
C GLU A 121 5.65 -1.08 3.00
N ALA A 122 6.82 -1.44 3.56
CA ALA A 122 6.97 -1.66 5.00
C ALA A 122 6.69 -0.37 5.79
N LEU A 123 7.22 0.76 5.33
CA LEU A 123 6.94 2.09 5.90
C LEU A 123 5.44 2.41 5.84
N GLY A 124 4.75 2.06 4.76
CA GLY A 124 3.31 2.21 4.63
C GLY A 124 2.56 1.47 5.74
N TYR A 125 2.82 0.17 5.91
CA TYR A 125 2.19 -0.61 6.98
C TYR A 125 2.47 -0.04 8.37
N VAL A 126 3.71 0.37 8.65
CA VAL A 126 4.05 1.05 9.91
C VAL A 126 3.26 2.34 10.10
N ALA A 127 3.02 3.11 9.04
CA ALA A 127 2.31 4.39 9.11
C ALA A 127 0.82 4.28 9.49
N LEU A 128 0.20 3.09 9.38
CA LEU A 128 -1.18 2.89 9.80
C LEU A 128 -1.35 3.09 11.32
N ASP A 129 -0.38 2.63 12.10
CA ASP A 129 -0.39 2.70 13.58
C ASP A 129 0.60 3.73 14.13
N HIS A 130 1.70 3.99 13.40
CA HIS A 130 2.77 4.94 13.77
C HIS A 130 3.00 6.01 12.70
N PRO A 131 1.98 6.80 12.31
CA PRO A 131 2.13 7.79 11.26
C PRO A 131 3.25 8.81 11.58
N ASP A 132 3.45 9.15 12.85
CA ASP A 132 4.47 10.09 13.30
C ASP A 132 5.91 9.61 13.05
N ALA A 133 6.14 8.29 13.08
CA ALA A 133 7.45 7.71 12.84
C ALA A 133 7.84 7.80 11.35
N VAL A 134 6.86 7.65 10.46
CA VAL A 134 7.08 7.56 9.01
C VAL A 134 6.92 8.91 8.31
N ALA A 135 6.00 9.77 8.78
CA ALA A 135 5.61 11.01 8.12
C ALA A 135 6.58 12.18 8.35
N SER A 136 7.88 11.91 8.40
CA SER A 136 8.89 12.97 8.37
C SER A 136 8.84 13.72 7.03
N PRO A 137 9.16 15.03 6.98
CA PRO A 137 9.16 15.78 5.72
C PRO A 137 10.06 15.18 4.63
N ALA A 138 11.16 14.52 5.01
CA ALA A 138 12.08 13.85 4.09
C ALA A 138 11.42 12.61 3.46
N VAL A 139 10.92 11.68 4.28
CA VAL A 139 10.25 10.46 3.78
C VAL A 139 9.05 10.79 2.90
N LEU A 140 8.22 11.76 3.29
CA LEU A 140 7.09 12.21 2.46
C LEU A 140 7.55 12.85 1.14
N ALA A 141 8.70 13.52 1.13
CA ALA A 141 9.27 14.04 -0.09
C ALA A 141 9.77 12.92 -1.00
N ASP A 142 10.47 11.92 -0.45
CA ASP A 142 11.01 10.78 -1.20
C ASP A 142 9.90 9.93 -1.81
N LEU A 143 8.85 9.60 -1.03
CA LEU A 143 7.66 8.91 -1.52
C LEU A 143 7.01 9.64 -2.70
N ARG A 144 6.88 10.96 -2.60
CA ARG A 144 6.26 11.78 -3.64
C ARG A 144 7.16 11.92 -4.88
N VAL A 145 8.45 12.18 -4.69
CA VAL A 145 9.39 12.32 -5.81
C VAL A 145 9.44 11.03 -6.62
N GLY A 146 9.44 9.88 -5.96
CA GLY A 146 9.44 8.59 -6.63
C GLY A 146 8.23 8.35 -7.56
N LEU A 147 7.04 8.89 -7.24
CA LEU A 147 5.87 8.82 -8.14
C LEU A 147 6.14 9.42 -9.53
N SER A 148 7.08 10.36 -9.64
CA SER A 148 7.43 10.99 -10.92
C SER A 148 8.49 10.24 -11.72
N PHE A 149 9.42 9.54 -11.05
CA PHE A 149 10.67 9.09 -11.66
C PHE A 149 10.92 7.59 -11.59
N ASP A 150 10.10 6.85 -10.85
CA ASP A 150 10.31 5.42 -10.67
C ASP A 150 9.60 4.52 -11.68
N GLU A 151 10.03 3.25 -11.66
CA GLU A 151 9.37 2.15 -12.36
C GLU A 151 7.93 1.94 -11.84
N PRO A 152 6.99 1.51 -12.69
CA PRO A 152 5.58 1.35 -12.33
C PRO A 152 5.34 0.55 -11.03
N GLU A 153 6.02 -0.58 -10.85
CA GLU A 153 5.86 -1.44 -9.67
C GLU A 153 6.32 -0.75 -8.38
N VAL A 154 7.26 0.19 -8.47
CA VAL A 154 7.68 1.00 -7.31
C VAL A 154 6.62 2.04 -7.02
N LYS A 155 6.12 2.75 -8.06
CA LYS A 155 5.09 3.78 -7.91
C LYS A 155 3.86 3.26 -7.18
N GLN A 156 3.41 2.04 -7.48
CA GLN A 156 2.31 1.41 -6.74
C GLN A 156 2.59 1.34 -5.23
N LYS A 157 3.80 0.93 -4.83
CA LYS A 157 4.18 0.85 -3.41
C LYS A 157 4.34 2.22 -2.76
N LEU A 158 4.83 3.22 -3.49
CA LEU A 158 4.91 4.60 -3.02
C LEU A 158 3.51 5.19 -2.80
N ALA A 159 2.60 4.99 -3.75
CA ALA A 159 1.22 5.43 -3.67
C ALA A 159 0.49 4.75 -2.50
N LYS A 160 0.66 3.42 -2.34
CA LYS A 160 0.14 2.67 -1.20
C LYS A 160 0.69 3.19 0.13
N ALA A 161 1.98 3.50 0.22
CA ALA A 161 2.57 4.06 1.44
C ALA A 161 1.96 5.43 1.80
N LEU A 162 1.72 6.29 0.82
CA LEU A 162 1.03 7.57 1.01
C LEU A 162 -0.43 7.39 1.42
N GLU A 163 -1.13 6.41 0.84
CA GLU A 163 -2.45 5.99 1.30
C GLU A 163 -2.40 5.58 2.78
N CYS A 164 -1.51 4.67 3.18
CA CYS A 164 -1.39 4.25 4.57
C CYS A 164 -1.09 5.41 5.53
N VAL A 165 -0.23 6.37 5.14
CA VAL A 165 0.00 7.59 5.92
C VAL A 165 -1.29 8.38 6.11
N ALA A 166 -2.05 8.62 5.02
CA ALA A 166 -3.33 9.34 5.10
C ALA A 166 -4.36 8.58 5.94
N LEU A 167 -4.37 7.25 5.85
CA LEU A 167 -5.28 6.43 6.62
C LEU A 167 -4.89 6.43 8.10
N GLY A 168 -3.61 6.40 8.46
CA GLY A 168 -3.12 6.46 9.85
C GLY A 168 -3.37 7.83 10.50
N ASP A 169 -2.92 8.91 9.87
CA ASP A 169 -3.15 10.30 10.28
C ASP A 169 -3.33 11.21 9.04
N PRO A 170 -4.58 11.54 8.67
CA PRO A 170 -4.87 12.40 7.52
C PRO A 170 -4.17 13.77 7.57
N GLY A 171 -3.91 14.29 8.78
CA GLY A 171 -3.28 15.58 9.00
C GLY A 171 -1.86 15.67 8.45
N ARG A 172 -1.18 14.54 8.25
CA ARG A 172 0.18 14.48 7.70
C ARG A 172 0.27 14.86 6.22
N LEU A 173 -0.81 14.65 5.46
CA LEU A 173 -0.85 14.94 4.03
C LEU A 173 -1.72 16.14 3.66
N ARG A 174 -2.36 16.82 4.61
CA ARG A 174 -3.26 17.97 4.36
C ARG A 174 -2.69 19.05 3.42
N HIS A 175 -1.40 19.34 3.53
CA HIS A 175 -0.70 20.37 2.73
C HIS A 175 -0.03 19.81 1.47
N ARG A 176 -0.27 18.53 1.17
CA ARG A 176 0.33 17.80 0.05
C ARG A 176 -0.71 17.33 -0.97
N VAL A 177 -2.00 17.51 -0.70
CA VAL A 177 -3.12 17.09 -1.57
C VAL A 177 -2.91 17.52 -3.03
N SER A 178 -2.53 18.77 -3.29
CA SER A 178 -2.25 19.25 -4.66
C SER A 178 -1.15 18.46 -5.36
N ALA A 179 -0.09 18.10 -4.64
CA ALA A 179 1.02 17.34 -5.21
C ALA A 179 0.68 15.85 -5.40
N LEU A 180 -0.21 15.28 -4.57
CA LEU A 180 -0.77 13.95 -4.84
C LEU A 180 -1.67 13.96 -6.07
N ALA A 181 -2.44 15.05 -6.25
CA ALA A 181 -3.36 15.20 -7.35
C ALA A 181 -2.69 15.28 -8.73
N GLU A 182 -1.41 15.70 -8.78
CA GLU A 182 -0.57 15.71 -9.99
C GLU A 182 -0.36 14.31 -10.59
N HIS A 183 -0.61 13.24 -9.83
CA HIS A 183 -0.40 11.86 -10.23
C HIS A 183 -1.72 11.07 -10.38
N LEU A 184 -2.88 11.74 -10.31
CA LEU A 184 -4.16 11.04 -10.48
C LEU A 184 -4.37 10.53 -11.91
N ASP A 185 -3.61 10.98 -12.90
CA ASP A 185 -3.67 10.52 -14.29
C ASP A 185 -2.55 9.52 -14.64
N ASP A 186 -1.90 8.94 -13.62
CA ASP A 186 -0.89 7.89 -13.85
C ASP A 186 -1.49 6.70 -14.63
N GLY A 187 -0.68 6.08 -15.49
CA GLY A 187 -1.13 4.99 -16.37
C GLY A 187 -1.52 3.73 -15.61
N ASP A 188 -1.06 3.59 -14.36
CA ASP A 188 -1.37 2.45 -13.50
C ASP A 188 -2.60 2.72 -12.62
N GLU A 189 -3.64 1.89 -12.74
CA GLU A 189 -4.89 2.05 -12.01
C GLU A 189 -4.74 1.91 -10.49
N LEU A 190 -3.78 1.11 -10.00
CA LEU A 190 -3.52 1.00 -8.56
C LEU A 190 -2.87 2.28 -8.03
N VAL A 191 -2.00 2.93 -8.81
CA VAL A 191 -1.46 4.24 -8.44
C VAL A 191 -2.60 5.26 -8.33
N ARG A 192 -3.47 5.33 -9.34
CA ARG A 192 -4.63 6.24 -9.31
C ARG A 192 -5.56 5.94 -8.13
N TYR A 193 -5.85 4.67 -7.88
CA TYR A 193 -6.73 4.23 -6.79
C TYR A 193 -6.17 4.59 -5.41
N HIS A 194 -4.90 4.25 -5.14
CA HIS A 194 -4.27 4.55 -3.86
C HIS A 194 -4.20 6.05 -3.59
N LEU A 195 -3.88 6.86 -4.61
CA LEU A 195 -3.85 8.32 -4.46
C LEU A 195 -5.24 8.93 -4.29
N CYS A 196 -6.27 8.45 -4.99
CA CYS A 196 -7.65 8.85 -4.74
C CYS A 196 -8.08 8.49 -3.30
N THR A 197 -7.70 7.32 -2.82
CA THR A 197 -7.98 6.86 -1.45
C THR A 197 -7.26 7.72 -0.41
N ALA A 198 -5.98 8.06 -0.63
CA ALA A 198 -5.23 8.96 0.24
C ALA A 198 -5.89 10.35 0.31
N ILE A 199 -6.30 10.90 -0.83
CA ILE A 199 -6.99 12.20 -0.92
C ILE A 199 -8.35 12.15 -0.24
N ALA A 200 -9.13 11.06 -0.41
CA ALA A 200 -10.39 10.86 0.31
C ALA A 200 -10.18 10.80 1.83
N GLY A 201 -9.15 10.07 2.29
CA GLY A 201 -8.78 10.00 3.71
C GLY A 201 -8.45 11.37 4.30
N VAL A 202 -7.67 12.20 3.58
CA VAL A 202 -7.44 13.61 3.93
C VAL A 202 -8.74 14.41 3.97
N GLY A 203 -9.62 14.20 3.00
CA GLY A 203 -10.93 14.84 2.92
C GLY A 203 -11.85 14.53 4.11
N CYS A 204 -11.74 13.36 4.73
CA CYS A 204 -12.55 13.01 5.90
C CYS A 204 -12.26 13.89 7.12
N ASP A 205 -11.03 14.38 7.27
CA ASP A 205 -10.63 15.28 8.36
C ASP A 205 -10.64 16.76 7.93
N SER A 206 -10.20 17.03 6.70
CA SER A 206 -9.98 18.38 6.17
C SER A 206 -10.60 18.56 4.78
N PRO A 207 -11.95 18.54 4.62
CA PRO A 207 -12.61 18.60 3.31
C PRO A 207 -12.21 19.82 2.46
N ASP A 208 -12.03 20.98 3.08
CA ASP A 208 -11.66 22.23 2.40
C ASP A 208 -10.30 22.13 1.67
N SER A 209 -9.40 21.24 2.11
CA SER A 209 -8.12 21.00 1.43
C SER A 209 -8.28 20.46 0.00
N LEU A 210 -9.43 19.84 -0.28
CA LEU A 210 -9.75 19.26 -1.58
C LEU A 210 -10.18 20.32 -2.62
N ALA A 211 -10.46 21.55 -2.19
CA ALA A 211 -10.93 22.61 -3.07
C ALA A 211 -10.00 22.88 -4.26
N ALA A 212 -8.68 22.85 -4.03
CA ALA A 212 -7.67 23.10 -5.05
C ALA A 212 -7.55 21.97 -6.08
N VAL A 213 -8.00 20.76 -5.73
CA VAL A 213 -7.85 19.56 -6.57
C VAL A 213 -9.17 19.04 -7.11
N ARG A 214 -10.27 19.78 -6.92
CA ARG A 214 -11.61 19.47 -7.45
C ARG A 214 -11.56 19.05 -8.91
N GLY A 215 -10.86 19.80 -9.77
CA GLY A 215 -10.77 19.50 -11.19
C GLY A 215 -10.12 18.15 -11.50
N ALA A 216 -9.04 17.81 -10.78
CA ALA A 216 -8.35 16.53 -10.94
C ALA A 216 -9.22 15.35 -10.47
N LEU A 217 -9.93 15.51 -9.35
CA LEU A 217 -10.91 14.51 -8.87
C LEU A 217 -12.09 14.36 -9.83
N SER A 218 -12.63 15.46 -10.36
CA SER A 218 -13.72 15.40 -11.36
C SER A 218 -13.31 14.66 -12.63
N ALA A 219 -12.05 14.80 -13.06
CA ALA A 219 -11.52 14.06 -14.21
C ALA A 219 -11.47 12.55 -13.99
N ARG A 220 -11.45 12.09 -12.74
CA ARG A 220 -11.49 10.67 -12.36
C ARG A 220 -12.89 10.07 -12.29
N LEU A 221 -13.96 10.87 -12.42
CA LEU A 221 -15.34 10.33 -12.52
C LEU A 221 -15.61 9.56 -13.82
N VAL A 222 -14.70 9.62 -14.78
CA VAL A 222 -14.72 8.87 -16.04
C VAL A 222 -13.49 7.98 -16.20
N ASP A 223 -12.82 7.66 -15.09
CA ASP A 223 -11.74 6.66 -15.09
C ASP A 223 -12.23 5.33 -15.65
N GLU A 224 -11.35 4.49 -16.18
CA GLU A 224 -11.71 3.16 -16.68
C GLU A 224 -12.05 2.20 -15.53
N ASN A 225 -11.41 2.36 -14.38
CA ASN A 225 -11.58 1.50 -13.21
C ASN A 225 -12.68 2.04 -12.26
N ALA A 226 -13.66 1.20 -11.89
CA ALA A 226 -14.79 1.63 -11.05
C ALA A 226 -14.39 2.08 -9.66
N PHE A 227 -13.38 1.46 -9.07
CA PHE A 227 -12.91 1.80 -7.73
C PHE A 227 -12.24 3.18 -7.72
N VAL A 228 -11.51 3.54 -8.78
CA VAL A 228 -10.97 4.90 -8.95
C VAL A 228 -12.10 5.92 -9.06
N ARG A 229 -13.11 5.65 -9.90
CA ARG A 229 -14.32 6.51 -10.02
C ARG A 229 -15.01 6.69 -8.67
N GLY A 230 -15.19 5.59 -7.93
CA GLY A 230 -15.82 5.57 -6.61
C GLY A 230 -15.08 6.43 -5.60
N ARG A 231 -13.75 6.25 -5.47
CA ARG A 231 -12.94 7.05 -4.53
C ARG A 231 -12.90 8.54 -4.89
N ALA A 232 -12.86 8.87 -6.18
CA ALA A 232 -12.98 10.24 -6.62
C ALA A 232 -14.34 10.85 -6.26
N ALA A 233 -15.44 10.11 -6.46
CA ALA A 233 -16.78 10.54 -6.08
C ALA A 233 -16.90 10.76 -4.56
N GLU A 234 -16.35 9.86 -3.74
CA GLU A 234 -16.33 9.97 -2.28
C GLU A 234 -15.60 11.25 -1.82
N ALA A 235 -14.41 11.53 -2.36
CA ALA A 235 -13.64 12.74 -2.07
C ALA A 235 -14.39 14.03 -2.48
N LEU A 236 -15.07 14.01 -3.63
CA LEU A 236 -15.89 15.13 -4.09
C LEU A 236 -17.13 15.33 -3.20
N GLY A 237 -17.72 14.24 -2.70
CA GLY A 237 -18.85 14.28 -1.78
C GLY A 237 -18.49 14.93 -0.45
N LEU A 238 -17.34 14.57 0.12
CA LEU A 238 -16.76 15.20 1.32
C LEU A 238 -16.62 16.72 1.15
N LEU A 239 -16.04 17.14 0.03
CA LEU A 239 -15.87 18.56 -0.29
C LEU A 239 -17.22 19.28 -0.54
N ALA A 240 -18.23 18.60 -1.08
CA ALA A 240 -19.56 19.16 -1.29
C ALA A 240 -20.33 19.33 0.03
N GLY A 241 -20.24 18.35 0.95
CA GLY A 241 -20.90 18.39 2.25
C GLY A 241 -20.46 19.58 3.11
N GLU A 242 -19.16 19.91 3.12
CA GLU A 242 -18.63 21.09 3.83
C GLU A 242 -19.18 22.43 3.28
N ARG A 243 -19.43 22.49 1.97
CA ARG A 243 -19.99 23.68 1.32
C ARG A 243 -21.51 23.76 1.44
N GLY A 244 -22.21 22.65 1.64
CA GLY A 244 -23.66 22.66 1.93
C GLY A 244 -24.01 23.52 3.15
N ASP A 245 -23.12 23.58 4.14
CA ASP A 245 -23.27 24.41 5.34
C ASP A 245 -22.98 25.91 5.10
N ARG A 246 -22.20 26.24 4.06
CA ARG A 246 -21.86 27.61 3.67
C ARG A 246 -22.46 27.88 2.30
N ARG A 247 -23.65 28.49 2.23
CA ARG A 247 -24.47 28.84 1.02
C ARG A 247 -23.72 29.54 -0.15
N ASP A 248 -22.62 28.99 -0.60
CA ASP A 248 -21.79 29.42 -1.70
C ASP A 248 -22.04 28.42 -2.82
N HIS A 249 -22.58 28.92 -3.93
CA HIS A 249 -22.92 28.11 -5.10
C HIS A 249 -21.63 27.83 -5.87
N GLY A 250 -20.72 27.11 -5.22
CA GLY A 250 -19.48 26.65 -5.83
C GLY A 250 -19.78 25.86 -7.10
N GLU A 251 -18.79 25.80 -7.98
CA GLU A 251 -18.88 25.08 -9.25
C GLU A 251 -19.43 23.66 -9.05
N SER A 252 -20.62 23.43 -9.61
CA SER A 252 -21.32 22.15 -9.55
C SER A 252 -20.52 21.11 -10.31
N VAL A 253 -20.31 19.95 -9.69
CA VAL A 253 -19.61 18.83 -10.31
C VAL A 253 -20.63 18.06 -11.15
N ALA A 254 -20.41 17.99 -12.45
CA ALA A 254 -21.20 17.13 -13.33
C ALA A 254 -20.79 15.68 -13.09
N VAL A 255 -21.73 14.85 -12.62
CA VAL A 255 -21.54 13.40 -12.52
C VAL A 255 -22.12 12.77 -13.79
N PRO A 256 -21.28 12.27 -14.72
CA PRO A 256 -21.77 11.65 -15.94
C PRO A 256 -22.42 10.30 -15.64
N ASP A 257 -23.41 9.89 -16.45
CA ASP A 257 -24.07 8.58 -16.31
C ASP A 257 -23.07 7.42 -16.46
N SER A 258 -22.00 7.63 -17.25
CA SER A 258 -20.90 6.67 -17.40
C SER A 258 -20.13 6.40 -16.11
N ALA A 259 -20.23 7.26 -15.10
CA ALA A 259 -19.57 7.06 -13.81
C ALA A 259 -20.05 5.77 -13.11
N LEU A 260 -21.29 5.35 -13.39
CA LEU A 260 -21.92 4.16 -12.83
C LEU A 260 -21.67 2.88 -13.64
N GLY A 261 -20.94 2.94 -14.76
CA GLY A 261 -20.45 1.73 -15.41
C GLY A 261 -19.58 0.94 -14.41
N ALA A 262 -19.47 -0.37 -14.58
CA ALA A 262 -18.60 -1.21 -13.76
C ALA A 262 -18.35 -2.56 -14.43
N GLU A 263 -17.24 -3.15 -14.05
CA GLU A 263 -16.68 -4.42 -14.52
C GLU A 263 -17.24 -5.63 -13.75
N SER A 264 -17.69 -5.44 -12.51
CA SER A 264 -18.32 -6.47 -11.65
C SER A 264 -19.50 -5.90 -10.85
N ASP A 265 -20.29 -6.78 -10.22
CA ASP A 265 -21.39 -6.37 -9.34
C ASP A 265 -20.86 -5.67 -8.08
N GLU A 266 -19.72 -6.12 -7.55
CA GLU A 266 -19.00 -5.51 -6.42
C GLU A 266 -18.51 -4.10 -6.78
N ALA A 267 -17.88 -3.95 -7.94
CA ALA A 267 -17.46 -2.66 -8.49
C ALA A 267 -18.66 -1.73 -8.71
N ALA A 268 -19.78 -2.25 -9.23
CA ALA A 268 -21.01 -1.50 -9.46
C ALA A 268 -21.60 -0.98 -8.13
N ALA A 269 -21.66 -1.82 -7.10
CA ALA A 269 -22.11 -1.42 -5.77
C ALA A 269 -21.19 -0.35 -5.18
N PHE A 270 -19.87 -0.58 -5.21
CA PHE A 270 -18.87 0.34 -4.66
C PHE A 270 -18.98 1.75 -5.26
N VAL A 271 -19.07 1.86 -6.59
CA VAL A 271 -19.17 3.16 -7.27
C VAL A 271 -20.55 3.79 -7.10
N ALA A 272 -21.64 3.01 -7.14
CA ALA A 272 -22.99 3.52 -7.00
C ALA A 272 -23.24 4.15 -5.62
N GLU A 273 -22.75 3.52 -4.55
CA GLU A 273 -22.84 4.04 -3.18
C GLU A 273 -22.16 5.42 -3.05
N ARG A 274 -20.94 5.55 -3.58
CA ARG A 274 -20.14 6.78 -3.48
C ARG A 274 -20.63 7.89 -4.39
N VAL A 275 -21.14 7.55 -5.57
CA VAL A 275 -21.86 8.51 -6.43
C VAL A 275 -23.16 8.97 -5.79
N GLY A 276 -23.88 8.06 -5.12
CA GLY A 276 -25.06 8.40 -4.31
C GLY A 276 -24.73 9.41 -3.21
N PHE A 277 -23.66 9.14 -2.45
CA PHE A 277 -23.15 10.04 -1.42
C PHE A 277 -22.77 11.42 -1.97
N LEU A 278 -22.08 11.49 -3.11
CA LEU A 278 -21.76 12.75 -3.79
C LEU A 278 -23.01 13.55 -4.16
N ARG A 279 -24.02 12.89 -4.77
CA ARG A 279 -25.28 13.55 -5.16
C ARG A 279 -26.03 14.10 -3.95
N ALA A 280 -26.19 13.29 -2.90
CA ALA A 280 -26.84 13.73 -1.65
C ALA A 280 -26.11 14.91 -1.00
N SER A 281 -24.77 14.89 -1.00
CA SER A 281 -23.94 15.97 -0.46
C SER A 281 -24.08 17.28 -1.25
N MET A 282 -24.22 17.22 -2.58
CA MET A 282 -24.47 18.41 -3.40
C MET A 282 -25.87 18.99 -3.21
N GLU A 283 -26.85 18.14 -2.90
CA GLU A 283 -28.23 18.56 -2.61
C GLU A 283 -28.40 19.16 -1.20
N GLY A 284 -27.38 19.04 -0.35
CA GLY A 284 -27.43 19.46 1.05
C GLY A 284 -28.33 18.58 1.92
N ASP A 285 -28.68 17.38 1.43
CA ASP A 285 -29.47 16.42 2.21
C ASP A 285 -28.55 15.59 3.10
N THR A 286 -28.19 16.17 4.25
CA THR A 286 -27.33 15.52 5.24
C THR A 286 -27.94 14.23 5.80
N ALA A 287 -29.27 14.11 5.79
CA ALA A 287 -29.95 12.89 6.23
C ALA A 287 -29.86 11.78 5.17
N ALA A 288 -30.02 12.12 3.89
CA ALA A 288 -29.79 11.19 2.79
C ALA A 288 -28.31 10.78 2.70
N ALA A 289 -27.37 11.74 2.84
CA ALA A 289 -25.93 11.47 2.85
C ALA A 289 -25.49 10.62 4.05
N ALA A 290 -26.11 10.78 5.22
CA ALA A 290 -25.89 9.90 6.37
C ALA A 290 -26.61 8.54 6.25
N SER A 291 -27.61 8.44 5.36
CA SER A 291 -28.36 7.20 5.10
C SER A 291 -27.82 6.36 3.94
N THR A 292 -26.93 6.92 3.11
CA THR A 292 -26.12 6.14 2.17
C THR A 292 -25.23 5.21 2.99
N VAL A 293 -25.03 3.98 2.50
CA VAL A 293 -24.36 2.84 3.16
C VAL A 293 -23.39 3.20 4.28
N GLU A 294 -23.50 2.49 5.42
CA GLU A 294 -22.73 2.75 6.64
C GLU A 294 -21.25 3.08 6.33
N ASP A 295 -20.84 4.26 6.80
CA ASP A 295 -19.47 4.80 6.82
C ASP A 295 -18.91 5.45 5.53
N VAL A 296 -19.66 5.54 4.42
CA VAL A 296 -19.17 6.30 3.23
C VAL A 296 -18.93 7.77 3.59
N GLY A 297 -17.77 8.30 3.19
CA GLY A 297 -17.33 9.64 3.58
C GLY A 297 -16.73 9.74 4.98
N THR A 298 -16.47 8.61 5.66
CA THR A 298 -15.75 8.58 6.94
C THR A 298 -14.40 7.90 6.80
N LEU A 299 -13.43 8.27 7.64
CA LEU A 299 -12.10 7.63 7.62
C LEU A 299 -12.19 6.12 7.90
N ALA A 300 -13.11 5.70 8.78
CA ALA A 300 -13.36 4.29 9.09
C ALA A 300 -13.89 3.53 7.86
N GLY A 301 -14.84 4.11 7.13
CA GLY A 301 -15.37 3.52 5.89
C GLY A 301 -14.33 3.46 4.78
N VAL A 302 -13.49 4.51 4.64
CA VAL A 302 -12.36 4.49 3.70
C VAL A 302 -11.44 3.32 4.05
N ARG A 303 -10.93 3.24 5.29
CA ARG A 303 -10.06 2.15 5.77
C ARG A 303 -10.68 0.76 5.53
N ARG A 304 -11.94 0.57 5.90
CA ARG A 304 -12.67 -0.70 5.80
C ARG A 304 -12.75 -1.22 4.37
N THR A 305 -12.96 -0.32 3.41
CA THR A 305 -13.25 -0.69 2.01
C THR A 305 -12.02 -0.72 1.11
N THR A 306 -10.86 -0.29 1.61
CA THR A 306 -9.64 -0.19 0.81
C THR A 306 -9.08 -1.53 0.40
N ALA A 307 -8.93 -2.47 1.34
CA ALA A 307 -8.31 -3.76 1.07
C ALA A 307 -9.11 -4.59 0.06
N ASP A 308 -10.43 -4.67 0.24
CA ASP A 308 -11.32 -5.39 -0.67
C ASP A 308 -11.27 -4.82 -2.09
N ALA A 309 -11.31 -3.49 -2.24
CA ALA A 309 -11.17 -2.85 -3.54
C ALA A 309 -9.80 -3.12 -4.19
N VAL A 310 -8.70 -3.13 -3.42
CA VAL A 310 -7.38 -3.53 -3.96
C VAL A 310 -7.39 -4.99 -4.40
N THR A 311 -8.05 -5.88 -3.65
CA THR A 311 -8.21 -7.28 -4.04
C THR A 311 -8.99 -7.40 -5.34
N GLU A 312 -10.06 -6.64 -5.53
CA GLU A 312 -10.82 -6.63 -6.78
C GLU A 312 -10.00 -6.08 -7.95
N ILE A 313 -9.31 -4.94 -7.79
CA ILE A 313 -8.43 -4.37 -8.84
C ILE A 313 -7.30 -5.32 -9.22
N THR A 314 -6.72 -6.02 -8.25
CA THR A 314 -5.60 -6.96 -8.50
C THR A 314 -6.05 -8.37 -8.85
N SER A 315 -7.34 -8.66 -8.73
CA SER A 315 -7.85 -9.95 -9.13
C SER A 315 -7.71 -10.01 -10.64
N PRO A 316 -7.00 -11.02 -11.18
CA PRO A 316 -6.96 -11.20 -12.62
C PRO A 316 -8.41 -11.22 -13.08
N ASP A 317 -8.74 -10.41 -14.08
CA ASP A 317 -10.07 -10.38 -14.68
C ASP A 317 -10.58 -11.82 -14.69
N ALA A 318 -11.71 -12.06 -14.02
CA ALA A 318 -12.31 -13.37 -13.92
C ALA A 318 -12.87 -13.85 -15.28
N GLU A 319 -12.29 -13.39 -16.37
CA GLU A 319 -12.30 -14.06 -17.65
C GLU A 319 -10.98 -14.78 -17.68
N GLY A 320 -10.97 -16.09 -17.35
CA GLY A 320 -9.77 -16.91 -17.43
C GLY A 320 -9.21 -16.81 -18.84
N VAL A 321 -8.39 -15.80 -19.10
CA VAL A 321 -7.95 -15.29 -20.40
C VAL A 321 -6.53 -14.76 -20.20
N CYS A 322 -5.62 -15.16 -21.07
CA CYS A 322 -4.22 -14.78 -20.95
C CYS A 322 -4.04 -13.29 -21.26
N PRO A 323 -3.43 -12.49 -20.36
CA PRO A 323 -3.24 -11.04 -20.58
C PRO A 323 -2.29 -10.73 -21.75
N HIS A 324 -1.49 -11.71 -22.18
CA HIS A 324 -0.54 -11.53 -23.28
C HIS A 324 -1.09 -11.87 -24.66
N CYS A 325 -2.09 -12.76 -24.76
CA CYS A 325 -2.60 -13.21 -26.06
C CYS A 325 -4.12 -13.34 -26.16
N GLY A 326 -4.86 -13.02 -25.10
CA GLY A 326 -6.33 -12.99 -25.10
C GLY A 326 -6.99 -14.35 -25.26
N ILE A 327 -6.30 -15.46 -24.95
CA ILE A 327 -6.89 -16.81 -25.05
C ILE A 327 -7.42 -17.27 -23.70
N ASP A 328 -8.57 -17.96 -23.70
CA ASP A 328 -9.09 -18.57 -22.49
C ASP A 328 -8.06 -19.53 -21.85
N LEU A 329 -7.71 -19.28 -20.59
CA LEU A 329 -6.88 -20.09 -19.73
C LEU A 329 -7.69 -21.27 -19.17
N PRO A 330 -7.20 -22.51 -19.29
CA PRO A 330 -7.91 -23.66 -18.73
C PRO A 330 -7.97 -23.57 -17.21
N GLU A 331 -9.13 -23.89 -16.61
CA GLU A 331 -9.26 -24.01 -15.16
C GLU A 331 -8.21 -24.99 -14.59
N GLY A 332 -7.38 -24.51 -13.66
CA GLY A 332 -6.33 -25.30 -13.01
C GLY A 332 -5.08 -25.56 -13.85
N ALA A 333 -4.86 -24.81 -14.94
CA ALA A 333 -3.63 -24.90 -15.72
C ALA A 333 -2.39 -24.36 -14.97
N PRO A 334 -1.19 -24.88 -15.27
CA PRO A 334 0.06 -24.33 -14.73
C PRO A 334 0.21 -22.84 -15.09
N PRO A 335 1.00 -22.05 -14.34
CA PRO A 335 1.10 -20.58 -14.43
C PRO A 335 1.87 -20.12 -15.69
N MET A 336 1.54 -20.70 -16.84
CA MET A 336 2.15 -20.53 -18.15
C MET A 336 1.07 -20.76 -19.21
N CYS A 337 0.79 -19.74 -20.02
CA CYS A 337 -0.26 -19.79 -21.02
C CYS A 337 0.03 -20.91 -22.04
N PRO A 338 -0.92 -21.83 -22.30
CA PRO A 338 -0.70 -22.92 -23.24
C PRO A 338 -0.54 -22.46 -24.70
N SER A 339 -0.97 -21.24 -25.03
CA SER A 339 -0.86 -20.68 -26.37
C SER A 339 0.43 -19.89 -26.59
N CYS A 340 0.68 -18.87 -25.78
CA CYS A 340 1.83 -17.97 -25.98
C CYS A 340 3.04 -18.32 -25.10
N GLY A 341 2.89 -19.19 -24.10
CA GLY A 341 3.95 -19.55 -23.17
C GLY A 341 4.34 -18.42 -22.21
N ALA A 342 3.57 -17.34 -22.13
CA ALA A 342 3.80 -16.29 -21.14
C ALA A 342 3.24 -16.72 -19.77
N PRO A 343 3.94 -16.42 -18.67
CA PRO A 343 3.39 -16.64 -17.34
C PRO A 343 2.13 -15.80 -17.14
N TYR A 344 1.16 -16.36 -16.41
CA TYR A 344 -0.04 -15.69 -15.93
C TYR A 344 -0.30 -16.12 -14.49
#